data_AF-A0A968XTC1-F1
#
_entry.id   AF-A0A968XTC1-F1
#
_cell.length_a   1.000
_cell.length_b   1.000
_cell.length_c   1.000
_cell.angle_alpha   90.00
_cell.angle_beta   90.00
_cell.angle_gamma   90.00
#
_symmetry.space_group_name_H-M   'P 1'
#
loop_
_entity.id
_entity.type
_entity.pdbx_description
1 polymer ?
#
loop_
_entity_poly.entity_id
_entity_poly.type
_entity_poly.pdbx_seq_one_letter_code
_entity_poly.pdbx_strand_id
1 'polypeptide(L)'
;MFSGAIALRVRRLAQHLAAAIVAHPQIHRVGLCLRRLAIVRGAPAGARSTLVPTQPHHLGARKGPRCSAELENCSEDIWFCTVSNQYTFNPEAVRLKRRVQAPYRTAGASGDRQPKDWMETLQGNFRLTSASNLWTDLTVPFWSMPENTDHPTQKPEKLLAKVILASSNPGDLVLDPFLGSGTTAVAAKKLGRRFAGIEQDLMYCCLALKRLQFADQNPGIQGYVDGIFWDRNAL
;
A
#
# COMPACT_ATOMS: atom_id res chain seq x y z
N MET A 1 -33.99 1.48 -14.06
CA MET A 1 -34.33 1.87 -12.68
C MET A 1 -34.36 0.62 -11.82
N PHE A 2 -33.25 0.26 -11.16
CA PHE A 2 -33.24 -0.88 -10.23
C PHE A 2 -33.50 -0.37 -8.82
N SER A 3 -34.50 -0.98 -8.17
CA SER A 3 -35.13 -0.54 -6.93
C SER A 3 -34.15 -0.39 -5.76
N GLY A 4 -34.25 0.74 -5.04
CA GLY A 4 -33.44 1.07 -3.85
C GLY A 4 -33.49 0.03 -2.72
N ALA A 5 -34.43 -0.92 -2.77
CA ALA A 5 -34.53 -2.04 -1.84
C ALA A 5 -33.38 -3.06 -1.97
N ILE A 6 -32.84 -3.27 -3.18
CA ILE A 6 -31.70 -4.19 -3.41
C ILE A 6 -30.42 -3.58 -2.84
N ALA A 7 -30.19 -2.28 -3.11
CA ALA A 7 -29.05 -1.55 -2.57
C ALA A 7 -29.05 -1.50 -1.04
N LEU A 8 -30.22 -1.35 -0.41
CA LEU A 8 -30.36 -1.36 1.05
C LEU A 8 -30.10 -2.76 1.65
N ARG A 9 -30.51 -3.82 0.96
CA ARG A 9 -30.24 -5.21 1.38
C ARG A 9 -28.76 -5.57 1.25
N VAL A 10 -28.08 -5.17 0.17
CA VAL A 10 -26.63 -5.36 0.01
C VAL A 10 -25.85 -4.59 1.07
N ARG A 11 -26.25 -3.35 1.39
CA ARG A 11 -25.63 -2.57 2.48
C ARG A 11 -25.79 -3.23 3.84
N ARG A 12 -27.00 -3.70 4.17
CA ARG A 12 -27.22 -4.42 5.43
C ARG A 12 -26.43 -5.73 5.46
N LEU A 13 -26.41 -6.49 4.36
CA LEU A 13 -25.66 -7.75 4.28
C LEU A 13 -24.15 -7.51 4.43
N ALA A 14 -23.58 -6.49 3.79
CA ALA A 14 -22.18 -6.10 3.92
C ALA A 14 -21.83 -5.64 5.35
N GLN A 15 -22.73 -4.90 6.02
CA GLN A 15 -22.57 -4.50 7.42
C GLN A 15 -22.63 -5.70 8.38
N HIS A 16 -23.54 -6.66 8.14
CA HIS A 16 -23.65 -7.86 8.96
C HIS A 16 -22.49 -8.83 8.70
N LEU A 17 -22.01 -8.94 7.46
CA LEU A 17 -20.79 -9.69 7.11
C LEU A 17 -19.56 -9.06 7.74
N ALA A 18 -19.40 -7.74 7.68
CA ALA A 18 -18.29 -7.05 8.33
C ALA A 18 -18.32 -7.24 9.85
N ALA A 19 -19.50 -7.13 10.48
CA ALA A 19 -19.67 -7.39 11.91
C ALA A 19 -19.40 -8.86 12.28
N ALA A 20 -19.84 -9.82 11.47
CA ALA A 20 -19.63 -11.25 11.68
C ALA A 20 -18.16 -11.67 11.46
N ILE A 21 -17.48 -11.06 10.50
CA ILE A 21 -16.04 -11.24 10.27
C ILE A 21 -15.26 -10.68 11.46
N VAL A 22 -15.59 -9.49 11.96
CA VAL A 22 -14.93 -8.93 13.15
C VAL A 22 -15.20 -9.75 14.43
N ALA A 23 -16.36 -10.41 14.53
CA ALA A 23 -16.76 -11.19 15.71
C ALA A 23 -16.27 -12.66 15.73
N HIS A 24 -15.60 -13.15 14.68
CA HIS A 24 -15.16 -14.55 14.64
C HIS A 24 -13.95 -14.76 15.58
N PRO A 25 -13.96 -15.78 16.46
CA PRO A 25 -12.89 -16.03 17.44
C PRO A 25 -11.52 -16.44 16.84
N GLN A 26 -11.41 -16.49 15.51
CA GLN A 26 -10.16 -16.72 14.78
C GLN A 26 -9.64 -15.43 14.09
N ILE A 27 -10.35 -14.30 14.28
CA ILE A 27 -10.13 -13.00 13.62
C ILE A 27 -9.47 -11.99 14.59
N HIS A 28 -8.67 -12.48 15.53
CA HIS A 28 -7.84 -11.63 16.43
C HIS A 28 -6.71 -10.85 15.72
N ARG A 29 -6.64 -10.87 14.38
CA ARG A 29 -5.54 -10.28 13.58
C ARG A 29 -6.01 -9.51 12.34
N VAL A 30 -7.24 -8.98 12.32
CA VAL A 30 -7.66 -8.09 11.22
C VAL A 30 -7.03 -6.72 11.43
N GLY A 31 -5.98 -6.45 10.66
CA GLY A 31 -5.51 -5.09 10.38
C GLY A 31 -6.56 -4.37 9.54
N LEU A 32 -7.38 -3.56 10.20
CA LEU A 32 -8.43 -2.76 9.57
C LEU A 32 -7.78 -1.62 8.77
N CYS A 33 -7.57 -1.80 7.46
CA CYS A 33 -7.20 -0.69 6.57
C CYS A 33 -8.49 -0.03 6.03
N LEU A 34 -9.07 0.85 6.85
CA LEU A 34 -10.22 1.71 6.53
C LEU A 34 -9.67 3.15 6.52
N ARG A 35 -9.83 4.02 5.51
CA ARG A 35 -11.03 4.40 4.74
C ARG A 35 -10.65 5.13 3.45
N ARG A 36 -11.61 5.19 2.53
CA ARG A 36 -11.74 6.27 1.53
C ARG A 36 -11.81 7.64 2.23
N LEU A 37 -10.92 8.51 1.82
CA LEU A 37 -10.81 9.95 2.10
C LEU A 37 -12.17 10.66 1.95
N ALA A 38 -12.75 11.11 3.06
CA ALA A 38 -13.76 12.16 3.11
C ALA A 38 -13.51 12.96 4.40
N ILE A 39 -13.32 14.27 4.24
CA ILE A 39 -13.08 15.24 5.30
C ILE A 39 -14.17 15.08 6.38
N VAL A 40 -13.75 14.78 7.61
CA VAL A 40 -14.57 15.01 8.81
C VAL A 40 -13.68 15.68 9.84
N ARG A 41 -13.96 16.96 10.09
CA ARG A 41 -13.47 17.68 11.27
C ARG A 41 -13.89 16.90 12.52
N GLY A 42 -12.92 16.52 13.35
CA GLY A 42 -13.14 16.02 14.70
C GLY A 42 -13.17 14.49 14.81
N ALA A 43 -12.04 13.89 15.17
CA ALA A 43 -11.99 12.56 15.76
C ALA A 43 -10.98 12.57 16.93
N PRO A 44 -11.38 12.20 18.16
CA PRO A 44 -10.45 12.04 19.26
C PRO A 44 -9.89 10.61 19.38
N ALA A 45 -8.69 10.55 19.97
CA ALA A 45 -7.91 9.43 20.53
C ALA A 45 -7.41 8.32 19.59
N GLY A 46 -6.09 8.37 19.28
CA GLY A 46 -5.29 7.18 18.98
C GLY A 46 -4.39 7.20 17.74
N ALA A 47 -4.36 8.26 16.93
CA ALA A 47 -3.49 8.35 15.76
C ALA A 47 -2.01 8.41 16.18
N ARG A 48 -1.20 7.42 15.80
CA ARG A 48 0.23 7.34 16.16
C ARG A 48 1.19 7.69 15.03
N SER A 49 0.71 7.77 13.80
CA SER A 49 1.48 8.33 12.67
C SER A 49 0.58 8.65 11.49
N THR A 50 0.81 9.80 10.86
CA THR A 50 0.34 10.09 9.50
C THR A 50 1.42 9.60 8.54
N LEU A 51 1.08 8.65 7.67
CA LEU A 51 1.94 8.28 6.56
C LEU A 51 1.61 9.22 5.40
N VAL A 52 2.62 9.91 4.87
CA VAL A 52 2.45 10.84 3.74
C VAL A 52 3.12 10.23 2.52
N PRO A 53 2.39 9.58 1.60
CA PRO A 53 2.89 9.39 0.24
C PRO A 53 3.11 10.74 -0.44
N THR A 54 4.25 10.94 -1.08
CA THR A 54 4.51 12.09 -1.97
C THR A 54 4.61 11.64 -3.42
N GLN A 55 3.95 12.38 -4.31
CA GLN A 55 3.59 12.01 -5.67
C GLN A 55 3.88 13.17 -6.63
N PRO A 56 4.76 12.99 -7.63
CA PRO A 56 4.97 14.02 -8.64
C PRO A 56 3.88 14.08 -9.72
N HIS A 57 2.91 13.14 -9.76
CA HIS A 57 1.90 13.07 -10.82
C HIS A 57 0.50 12.70 -10.30
N HIS A 58 -0.31 13.70 -9.96
CA HIS A 58 -1.74 13.54 -9.76
C HIS A 58 -2.53 14.00 -10.99
N LEU A 59 -3.27 13.08 -11.62
CA LEU A 59 -4.48 13.38 -12.39
C LEU A 59 -5.69 13.21 -11.46
N GLY A 60 -5.77 14.02 -10.40
CA GLY A 60 -7.00 14.21 -9.63
C GLY A 60 -7.95 15.11 -10.41
N ALA A 61 -9.22 14.74 -10.50
CA ALA A 61 -10.24 15.38 -11.32
C ALA A 61 -10.53 16.85 -10.96
N ARG A 62 -9.67 17.76 -11.40
CA ARG A 62 -9.93 19.14 -11.88
C ARG A 62 -8.78 19.50 -12.83
N LYS A 63 -8.92 19.21 -14.13
CA LYS A 63 -8.18 19.96 -15.16
C LYS A 63 -8.83 21.33 -15.31
N GLY A 64 -8.72 22.15 -14.27
CA GLY A 64 -8.82 23.60 -14.42
C GLY A 64 -7.45 24.14 -14.89
N PRO A 65 -7.37 25.33 -15.48
CA PRO A 65 -6.09 25.95 -15.76
C PRO A 65 -5.26 26.00 -14.48
N ARG A 66 -3.95 25.70 -14.58
CA ARG A 66 -2.99 25.80 -13.47
C ARG A 66 -3.26 27.10 -12.72
N CYS A 67 -3.69 27.00 -11.46
CA CYS A 67 -3.85 28.17 -10.63
C CYS A 67 -2.44 28.71 -10.37
N SER A 68 -2.10 29.87 -10.91
CA SER A 68 -0.79 30.51 -10.72
C SER A 68 -0.53 30.95 -9.27
N ALA A 69 -1.48 30.70 -8.36
CA ALA A 69 -1.45 31.16 -6.98
C ALA A 69 -1.21 30.04 -5.95
N GLU A 70 -1.21 28.76 -6.34
CA GLU A 70 -1.09 27.62 -5.39
C GLU A 70 -0.16 26.52 -5.93
N LEU A 71 0.56 25.87 -5.01
CA LEU A 71 1.38 24.68 -5.33
C LEU A 71 0.47 23.47 -5.57
N GLU A 72 0.88 22.58 -6.48
CA GLU A 72 0.14 21.36 -6.75
C GLU A 72 0.15 20.41 -5.54
N ASN A 73 -1.01 19.87 -5.18
CA ASN A 73 -1.07 18.84 -4.15
C ASN A 73 -0.38 17.57 -4.66
N CYS A 74 0.72 17.23 -3.99
CA CYS A 74 1.54 16.08 -4.31
C CYS A 74 1.45 15.01 -3.22
N SER A 75 0.53 15.09 -2.26
CA SER A 75 0.45 14.10 -1.20
C SER A 75 -0.95 13.58 -0.94
N GLU A 76 -1.00 12.34 -0.49
CA GLU A 76 -2.16 11.75 0.17
C GLU A 76 -1.74 11.32 1.58
N ASP A 77 -2.68 11.15 2.50
CA ASP A 77 -2.39 10.64 3.84
C ASP A 77 -2.94 9.23 4.02
N ILE A 78 -2.19 8.37 4.71
CA ILE A 78 -2.66 7.07 5.20
C ILE A 78 -2.59 7.08 6.73
N TRP A 79 -3.73 6.82 7.34
CA TRP A 79 -3.86 6.76 8.78
C TRP A 79 -3.65 5.32 9.25
N PHE A 80 -2.65 5.11 10.09
CA PHE A 80 -2.38 3.80 10.68
C PHE A 80 -3.03 3.69 12.07
N CYS A 81 -4.03 2.83 12.17
CA CYS A 81 -4.82 2.63 13.39
C CYS A 81 -4.70 1.17 13.85
N THR A 82 -4.68 0.95 15.16
CA THR A 82 -4.63 -0.37 15.76
C THR A 82 -5.79 -0.55 16.74
N VAL A 83 -6.26 -1.79 16.89
CA VAL A 83 -7.33 -2.11 17.86
C VAL A 83 -6.81 -2.00 19.30
N SER A 84 -5.53 -2.30 19.51
CA SER A 84 -4.88 -2.22 20.82
C SER A 84 -3.41 -1.79 20.70
N ASN A 85 -2.74 -1.66 21.85
CA ASN A 85 -1.30 -1.43 21.93
C ASN A 85 -0.46 -2.66 21.56
N GLN A 86 -1.08 -3.85 21.47
CA GLN A 86 -0.46 -5.07 20.99
C GLN A 86 -0.89 -5.31 19.55
N TYR A 87 0.03 -5.12 18.60
CA TYR A 87 -0.23 -5.26 17.17
C TYR A 87 1.02 -5.79 16.44
N THR A 88 0.81 -6.38 15.27
CA THR A 88 1.91 -6.83 14.41
C THR A 88 2.54 -5.63 13.72
N PHE A 89 3.86 -5.49 13.84
CA PHE A 89 4.63 -4.48 13.11
C PHE A 89 6.01 -5.02 12.70
N ASN A 90 6.23 -5.19 11.40
CA ASN A 90 7.42 -5.78 10.80
C ASN A 90 8.25 -4.70 10.05
N PRO A 91 9.00 -3.82 10.74
CA PRO A 91 9.73 -2.71 10.11
C PRO A 91 10.82 -3.17 9.14
N GLU A 92 11.37 -4.35 9.41
CA GLU A 92 12.40 -5.01 8.60
C GLU A 92 11.88 -5.40 7.22
N ALA A 93 10.62 -5.84 7.13
CA ALA A 93 9.99 -6.31 5.90
C ALA A 93 9.68 -5.18 4.90
N VAL A 94 9.81 -3.93 5.32
CA VAL A 94 9.51 -2.73 4.52
C VAL A 94 10.73 -1.85 4.28
N ARG A 95 11.94 -2.36 4.55
CA ARG A 95 13.19 -1.69 4.22
C ARG A 95 13.30 -1.41 2.73
N LEU A 96 13.91 -0.26 2.42
CA LEU A 96 14.08 0.25 1.07
C LEU A 96 15.57 0.25 0.71
N LYS A 97 15.92 -0.45 -0.36
CA LYS A 97 17.25 -0.43 -0.95
C LYS A 97 17.39 0.82 -1.82
N ARG A 98 18.34 1.67 -1.44
CA ARG A 98 18.66 2.92 -2.15
C ARG A 98 20.10 2.90 -2.64
N ARG A 99 20.33 3.49 -3.81
CA ARG A 99 21.68 3.76 -4.31
C ARG A 99 22.31 4.85 -3.45
N VAL A 100 23.55 4.63 -3.03
CA VAL A 100 24.31 5.61 -2.24
C VAL A 100 24.87 6.67 -3.18
N GLN A 101 24.43 7.91 -3.00
CA GLN A 101 24.95 9.05 -3.76
C GLN A 101 26.25 9.59 -3.17
N ALA A 102 26.36 9.63 -1.84
CA ALA A 102 27.55 10.11 -1.12
C ALA A 102 28.15 8.96 -0.26
N PRO A 103 29.11 8.18 -0.79
CA PRO A 103 29.65 7.00 -0.13
C PRO A 103 30.70 7.39 0.93
N TYR A 104 30.25 7.69 2.14
CA TYR A 104 31.14 7.92 3.28
C TYR A 104 31.77 6.60 3.73
N ARG A 105 33.09 6.62 3.98
CA ARG A 105 33.83 5.51 4.56
C ARG A 105 34.43 5.92 5.90
N THR A 106 34.45 5.01 6.86
CA THR A 106 35.10 5.20 8.16
C THR A 106 36.45 4.50 8.19
N ALA A 107 37.42 5.09 8.89
CA ALA A 107 38.69 4.43 9.14
C ALA A 107 38.46 3.20 10.02
N GLY A 108 38.85 2.02 9.53
CA GLY A 108 38.87 0.77 10.28
C GLY A 108 40.09 0.70 11.21
N ALA A 109 40.07 -0.25 12.14
CA ALA A 109 41.15 -0.46 13.09
C ALA A 109 42.52 -0.80 12.43
N SER A 110 42.50 -1.31 11.19
CA SER A 110 43.67 -1.61 10.36
C SER A 110 44.17 -0.44 9.50
N GLY A 111 43.48 0.71 9.53
CA GLY A 111 43.74 1.85 8.62
C GLY A 111 42.96 1.79 7.30
N ASP A 112 42.29 0.67 7.00
CA ASP A 112 41.46 0.52 5.80
C ASP A 112 40.15 1.32 5.90
N ARG A 113 39.73 1.97 4.81
CA ARG A 113 38.47 2.71 4.75
C ARG A 113 37.30 1.79 4.40
N GLN A 114 36.46 1.49 5.39
CA GLN A 114 35.29 0.63 5.22
C GLN A 114 34.01 1.44 4.97
N PRO A 115 33.09 0.97 4.11
CA PRO A 115 31.75 1.52 3.95
C PRO A 115 31.00 1.69 5.28
N LYS A 116 30.36 2.85 5.49
CA LYS A 116 29.51 3.11 6.67
C LYS A 116 28.03 2.96 6.31
N ASP A 117 27.39 1.88 6.76
CA ASP A 117 25.97 1.58 6.54
C ASP A 117 25.57 1.34 5.07
N TRP A 118 26.52 0.95 4.21
CA TRP A 118 26.25 0.59 2.81
C TRP A 118 27.16 -0.54 2.33
N MET A 119 26.76 -1.18 1.24
CA MET A 119 27.48 -2.29 0.63
C MET A 119 27.93 -1.92 -0.79
N GLU A 120 29.18 -2.25 -1.11
CA GLU A 120 29.76 -2.13 -2.44
C GLU A 120 29.38 -3.38 -3.25
N THR A 121 28.79 -3.18 -4.43
CA THR A 121 28.44 -4.28 -5.34
C THR A 121 28.89 -3.93 -6.75
N LEU A 122 29.01 -4.93 -7.63
CA LEU A 122 29.37 -4.73 -9.03
C LEU A 122 28.41 -3.80 -9.79
N GLN A 123 27.16 -3.70 -9.33
CA GLN A 123 26.10 -2.88 -9.92
C GLN A 123 25.98 -1.49 -9.27
N GLY A 124 26.84 -1.18 -8.28
CA GLY A 124 26.88 0.08 -7.56
C GLY A 124 26.76 -0.08 -6.04
N ASN A 125 26.83 1.05 -5.35
CA ASN A 125 26.79 1.10 -3.89
C ASN A 125 25.36 1.25 -3.40
N PHE A 126 24.93 0.36 -2.49
CA PHE A 126 23.55 0.33 -2.00
C PHE A 126 23.48 0.34 -0.48
N ARG A 127 22.45 1.00 0.05
CA ARG A 127 22.10 1.03 1.46
C ARG A 127 20.68 0.53 1.66
N LEU A 128 20.50 -0.36 2.63
CA LEU A 128 19.17 -0.68 3.16
C LEU A 128 18.78 0.39 4.18
N THR A 129 17.68 1.07 3.90
CA THR A 129 17.15 2.15 4.73
C THR A 129 15.84 1.70 5.36
N SER A 130 15.66 1.91 6.65
CA SER A 130 14.38 1.68 7.33
C SER A 130 13.26 2.52 6.70
N ALA A 131 12.05 1.99 6.66
CA ALA A 131 10.90 2.76 6.20
C ALA A 131 10.65 3.96 7.14
N SER A 132 10.55 5.16 6.56
CA SER A 132 10.06 6.34 7.26
C SER A 132 8.53 6.40 7.17
N ASN A 133 7.93 7.41 7.80
CA ASN A 133 6.52 7.76 7.63
C ASN A 133 6.23 8.62 6.39
N LEU A 134 7.24 8.87 5.54
CA LEU A 134 7.11 9.66 4.31
C LEU A 134 7.54 8.80 3.12
N TRP A 135 6.58 8.37 2.29
CA TRP A 135 6.84 7.44 1.20
C TRP A 135 6.89 8.16 -0.13
N THR A 136 8.11 8.44 -0.58
CA THR A 136 8.39 9.15 -1.84
C THR A 136 8.62 8.18 -3.02
N ASP A 137 8.69 6.88 -2.75
CA ASP A 137 9.10 5.86 -3.71
C ASP A 137 7.92 5.15 -4.43
N LEU A 138 6.73 5.75 -4.36
CA LEU A 138 5.50 5.22 -4.94
C LEU A 138 5.14 5.94 -6.24
N THR A 139 4.51 5.21 -7.16
CA THR A 139 4.01 5.74 -8.43
C THR A 139 2.59 5.24 -8.63
N VAL A 140 1.67 6.13 -8.99
CA VAL A 140 0.30 5.73 -9.37
C VAL A 140 0.36 4.96 -10.69
N PRO A 141 -0.37 3.84 -10.82
CA PRO A 141 -0.42 3.10 -12.08
C PRO A 141 -0.86 4.00 -13.24
N PHE A 142 -0.14 3.90 -14.36
CA PHE A 142 -0.46 4.61 -15.60
C PHE A 142 -0.39 3.66 -16.80
N TRP A 143 -0.81 4.13 -17.98
CA TRP A 143 -1.13 3.27 -19.14
C TRP A 143 -0.03 2.29 -19.59
N SER A 144 1.25 2.55 -19.30
CA SER A 144 2.34 1.63 -19.66
C SER A 144 2.77 0.71 -18.52
N MET A 145 2.16 0.79 -17.34
CA MET A 145 2.46 -0.09 -16.22
C MET A 145 1.65 -1.38 -16.32
N PRO A 146 2.26 -2.57 -16.11
CA PRO A 146 1.56 -3.85 -16.21
C PRO A 146 0.38 -4.00 -15.25
N GLU A 147 0.43 -3.33 -14.08
CA GLU A 147 -0.66 -3.40 -13.10
C GLU A 147 -1.86 -2.49 -13.45
N ASN A 148 -1.74 -1.60 -14.43
CA ASN A 148 -2.76 -0.60 -14.74
C ASN A 148 -4.08 -1.23 -15.18
N THR A 149 -5.20 -0.63 -14.74
CA THR A 149 -6.55 -1.01 -15.17
C THR A 149 -7.39 0.23 -15.47
N ASP A 150 -8.61 0.01 -15.94
CA ASP A 150 -9.57 1.08 -16.22
C ASP A 150 -10.17 1.73 -14.95
N HIS A 151 -9.76 1.30 -13.75
CA HIS A 151 -10.23 1.90 -12.51
C HIS A 151 -9.54 3.26 -12.27
N PRO A 152 -10.30 4.37 -12.18
CA PRO A 152 -9.76 5.73 -12.28
C PRO A 152 -8.85 6.12 -11.11
N THR A 153 -9.00 5.48 -9.96
CA THR A 153 -8.23 5.78 -8.74
C THR A 153 -7.54 4.53 -8.18
N GLN A 154 -7.04 3.67 -9.06
CA GLN A 154 -6.30 2.48 -8.64
C GLN A 154 -5.07 2.88 -7.82
N LYS A 155 -4.90 2.24 -6.65
CA LYS A 155 -3.67 2.35 -5.85
C LYS A 155 -2.62 1.35 -6.36
N PRO A 156 -1.32 1.67 -6.29
CA PRO A 156 -0.25 0.78 -6.75
C PRO A 156 -0.05 -0.40 -5.80
N GLU A 157 0.23 -1.58 -6.34
CA GLU A 157 0.49 -2.79 -5.55
C GLU A 157 1.64 -2.60 -4.57
N LYS A 158 2.68 -1.84 -4.95
CA LYS A 158 3.81 -1.51 -4.07
C LYS A 158 3.38 -0.82 -2.77
N LEU A 159 2.38 0.06 -2.84
CA LEU A 159 1.85 0.75 -1.65
C LEU A 159 1.19 -0.26 -0.70
N LEU A 160 0.30 -1.09 -1.23
CA LEU A 160 -0.44 -2.08 -0.44
C LEU A 160 0.49 -3.16 0.09
N ALA A 161 1.52 -3.54 -0.67
CA ALA A 161 2.55 -4.48 -0.23
C ALA A 161 3.28 -3.97 1.01
N LYS A 162 3.67 -2.69 1.06
CA LYS A 162 4.29 -2.09 2.25
C LYS A 162 3.38 -2.17 3.47
N VAL A 163 2.11 -1.80 3.32
CA VAL A 163 1.13 -1.84 4.41
C VAL A 163 0.91 -3.27 4.90
N ILE A 164 0.71 -4.22 3.98
CA ILE A 164 0.47 -5.63 4.31
C ILE A 164 1.70 -6.26 4.99
N LEU A 165 2.90 -6.06 4.46
CA LEU A 165 4.12 -6.62 5.03
C LEU A 165 4.41 -6.04 6.42
N ALA A 166 4.24 -4.73 6.59
CA ALA A 166 4.45 -4.08 7.87
C ALA A 166 3.45 -4.59 8.92
N SER A 167 2.19 -4.85 8.55
CA SER A 167 1.11 -5.02 9.54
C SER A 167 0.45 -6.41 9.57
N SER A 168 1.01 -7.40 8.88
CA SER A 168 0.49 -8.78 8.87
C SER A 168 1.58 -9.83 8.69
N ASN A 169 1.29 -11.05 9.11
CA ASN A 169 2.10 -12.23 8.87
C ASN A 169 1.54 -13.08 7.72
N PRO A 170 2.35 -13.95 7.10
CA PRO A 170 1.84 -14.94 6.16
C PRO A 170 0.65 -15.73 6.72
N GLY A 171 -0.38 -15.96 5.89
CA GLY A 171 -1.61 -16.64 6.28
C GLY A 171 -2.67 -15.79 7.01
N ASP A 172 -2.31 -14.59 7.50
CA ASP A 172 -3.28 -13.65 8.09
C ASP A 172 -4.32 -13.21 7.04
N LEU A 173 -5.47 -12.73 7.51
CA LEU A 173 -6.58 -12.26 6.68
C LEU A 173 -6.52 -10.73 6.52
N VAL A 174 -6.47 -10.26 5.28
CA VAL A 174 -6.56 -8.83 4.92
C VAL A 174 -7.97 -8.51 4.44
N LEU A 175 -8.64 -7.54 5.10
CA LEU A 175 -9.97 -7.08 4.73
C LEU A 175 -9.91 -5.74 4.01
N ASP A 176 -10.55 -5.64 2.84
CA ASP A 176 -10.78 -4.38 2.13
C ASP A 176 -12.28 -4.19 1.82
N PRO A 177 -12.97 -3.30 2.54
CA PRO A 177 -14.40 -3.06 2.31
C PRO A 177 -14.71 -2.16 1.10
N PHE A 178 -13.68 -1.63 0.41
CA PHE A 178 -13.79 -0.78 -0.77
C PHE A 178 -12.77 -1.22 -1.82
N LEU A 179 -12.89 -2.47 -2.25
CA LEU A 179 -11.85 -3.20 -2.96
C LEU A 179 -11.46 -2.56 -4.30
N GLY A 180 -12.37 -1.84 -4.97
CA GLY A 180 -12.11 -1.20 -6.26
C GLY A 180 -11.63 -2.21 -7.29
N SER A 181 -10.51 -1.91 -7.97
CA SER A 181 -9.89 -2.84 -8.92
C SER A 181 -9.12 -3.99 -8.27
N GLY A 182 -9.21 -4.21 -6.96
CA GLY A 182 -8.64 -5.41 -6.33
C GLY A 182 -7.19 -5.32 -5.90
N THR A 183 -6.56 -4.14 -5.89
CA THR A 183 -5.12 -4.03 -5.54
C THR A 183 -4.79 -4.67 -4.20
N THR A 184 -5.61 -4.46 -3.16
CA THR A 184 -5.38 -5.05 -1.83
C THR A 184 -5.42 -6.58 -1.86
N ALA A 185 -6.40 -7.16 -2.54
CA ALA A 185 -6.55 -8.61 -2.67
C ALA A 185 -5.40 -9.23 -3.49
N VAL A 186 -5.01 -8.58 -4.59
CA VAL A 186 -3.89 -9.02 -5.45
C VAL A 186 -2.58 -9.00 -4.66
N ALA A 187 -2.27 -7.89 -3.98
CA ALA A 187 -1.06 -7.79 -3.16
C ALA A 187 -1.07 -8.80 -2.01
N ALA A 188 -2.20 -8.98 -1.31
CA ALA A 188 -2.35 -9.97 -0.25
C ALA A 188 -2.07 -11.38 -0.76
N LYS A 189 -2.66 -11.75 -1.91
CA LYS A 189 -2.47 -13.06 -2.54
C LYS A 189 -1.01 -13.32 -2.91
N LYS A 190 -0.36 -12.38 -3.60
CA LYS A 190 1.06 -12.47 -3.99
C LYS A 190 2.00 -12.59 -2.79
N LEU A 191 1.63 -11.99 -1.66
CA LEU A 191 2.37 -12.06 -0.40
C LEU A 191 1.98 -13.26 0.48
N GLY A 192 1.13 -14.18 0.02
CA GLY A 192 0.73 -15.36 0.81
C GLY A 192 -0.16 -15.03 2.00
N ARG A 193 -1.00 -13.99 1.89
CA ARG A 193 -2.08 -13.67 2.85
C ARG A 193 -3.42 -14.10 2.28
N ARG A 194 -4.35 -14.44 3.18
CA ARG A 194 -5.77 -14.58 2.82
C ARG A 194 -6.37 -13.18 2.68
N PHE A 195 -7.43 -13.05 1.90
CA PHE A 195 -8.10 -11.76 1.74
C PHE A 195 -9.62 -11.90 1.69
N ALA A 196 -10.31 -10.84 2.09
CA ALA A 196 -11.73 -10.65 1.89
C ALA A 196 -11.94 -9.23 1.34
N GLY A 197 -12.64 -9.11 0.22
CA GLY A 197 -12.86 -7.83 -0.44
C GLY A 197 -14.34 -7.60 -0.71
N ILE A 198 -14.81 -6.37 -0.53
CA ILE A 198 -16.17 -5.94 -0.86
C ILE A 198 -16.09 -4.81 -1.89
N GLU A 199 -16.83 -4.96 -2.98
CA GLU A 199 -17.00 -3.93 -4.00
C GLU A 199 -18.46 -3.94 -4.47
N GLN A 200 -19.04 -2.75 -4.65
CA GLN A 200 -20.44 -2.61 -5.06
C GLN A 200 -20.59 -2.62 -6.58
N ASP A 201 -19.57 -2.14 -7.31
CA ASP A 201 -19.60 -2.01 -8.75
C ASP A 201 -19.19 -3.33 -9.42
N LEU A 202 -20.10 -3.90 -10.20
CA LEU A 202 -19.88 -5.18 -10.87
C LEU A 202 -18.69 -5.14 -11.84
N MET A 203 -18.45 -4.00 -12.51
CA MET A 203 -17.32 -3.87 -13.43
C MET A 203 -16.00 -3.91 -12.65
N TYR A 204 -15.94 -3.26 -11.49
CA TYR A 204 -14.75 -3.30 -10.63
C TYR A 204 -14.55 -4.67 -9.99
N CYS A 205 -15.62 -5.38 -9.62
CA CYS A 205 -15.54 -6.79 -9.25
C CYS A 205 -14.92 -7.63 -10.37
N CYS A 206 -15.35 -7.45 -11.63
CA CYS A 206 -14.76 -8.16 -12.77
C CYS A 206 -13.28 -7.84 -12.98
N LEU A 207 -12.88 -6.56 -12.84
CA LEU A 207 -11.46 -6.16 -12.90
C LEU A 207 -10.64 -6.83 -11.79
N ALA A 208 -11.13 -6.81 -10.55
CA ALA A 208 -10.48 -7.44 -9.41
C ALA A 208 -10.30 -8.95 -9.61
N LEU A 209 -11.34 -9.64 -10.07
CA LEU A 209 -11.29 -11.08 -10.38
C LEU A 209 -10.29 -11.39 -11.48
N LYS A 210 -10.28 -10.61 -12.57
CA LYS A 210 -9.31 -10.74 -13.66
C LYS A 210 -7.88 -10.64 -13.12
N ARG A 211 -7.56 -9.61 -12.34
CA ARG A 211 -6.23 -9.45 -11.75
C ARG A 211 -5.86 -10.58 -10.79
N LEU A 212 -6.81 -11.07 -10.00
CA LEU A 212 -6.61 -12.19 -9.07
C LEU A 212 -6.29 -13.51 -9.78
N GLN A 213 -6.85 -13.74 -10.98
CA GLN A 213 -6.50 -14.88 -11.82
C GLN A 213 -5.05 -14.75 -12.34
N PHE A 214 -4.65 -13.56 -12.78
CA PHE A 214 -3.28 -13.32 -13.25
C PHE A 214 -2.24 -13.31 -12.12
N ALA A 215 -2.62 -13.07 -10.88
CA ALA A 215 -1.70 -13.02 -9.74
C ALA A 215 -0.96 -14.35 -9.51
N ASP A 216 -1.55 -15.49 -9.89
CA ASP A 216 -0.89 -16.81 -9.80
C ASP A 216 0.20 -16.98 -10.87
N GLN A 217 0.00 -16.37 -12.04
CA GLN A 217 0.94 -16.44 -13.17
C GLN A 217 2.06 -15.40 -13.05
N ASN A 218 1.78 -14.27 -12.40
CA ASN A 218 2.73 -13.20 -12.18
C ASN A 218 2.74 -12.79 -10.69
N PRO A 219 3.53 -13.48 -9.85
CA PRO A 219 3.59 -13.20 -8.42
C PRO A 219 4.37 -11.92 -8.09
N GLY A 220 5.05 -11.32 -9.08
CA GLY A 220 5.87 -10.13 -8.87
C GLY A 220 5.06 -8.90 -8.46
N ILE A 221 5.64 -8.07 -7.59
CA ILE A 221 5.11 -6.75 -7.25
C ILE A 221 6.14 -5.72 -7.71
N GLN A 222 5.71 -4.73 -8.49
CA GLN A 222 6.62 -3.73 -9.03
C GLN A 222 7.41 -3.03 -7.92
N GLY A 223 8.73 -3.00 -8.06
CA GLY A 223 9.64 -2.40 -7.07
C GLY A 223 9.77 -3.17 -5.76
N TYR A 224 9.37 -4.45 -5.71
CA TYR A 224 9.59 -5.37 -4.60
C TYR A 224 10.17 -6.69 -5.14
N VAL A 225 11.45 -6.94 -4.85
CA VAL A 225 12.23 -8.08 -5.39
C VAL A 225 13.08 -8.66 -4.26
N ASP A 226 13.11 -9.99 -4.17
CA ASP A 226 13.86 -10.76 -3.16
C ASP A 226 13.63 -10.27 -1.71
N GLY A 227 12.37 -9.95 -1.40
CA GLY A 227 11.99 -9.49 -0.07
C GLY A 227 12.30 -8.03 0.24
N ILE A 228 12.80 -7.26 -0.72
CA ILE A 228 13.30 -5.90 -0.50
C ILE A 228 12.61 -4.91 -1.46
N PHE A 229 12.21 -3.74 -0.94
CA PHE A 229 11.71 -2.66 -1.78
C PHE A 229 12.86 -1.91 -2.44
N TRP A 230 12.66 -1.51 -3.69
CA TRP A 230 13.59 -0.70 -4.48
C TRP A 230 13.03 0.71 -4.72
N ASP A 231 13.91 1.69 -4.89
CA ASP A 231 13.49 3.04 -5.25
C ASP A 231 12.82 3.09 -6.63
N ARG A 232 12.15 4.19 -6.97
CA ARG A 232 11.51 4.36 -8.29
C ARG A 232 12.56 4.24 -9.40
N ASN A 233 12.21 3.51 -10.46
CA ASN A 233 13.02 3.34 -11.66
C ASN A 233 14.44 2.76 -11.39
N ALA A 234 14.60 2.01 -10.29
CA ALA A 234 15.88 1.39 -9.94
C ALA A 234 16.09 0.00 -10.55
N LEU A 235 15.03 -0.60 -11.11
CA LEU A 235 14.99 -1.91 -11.78
C LEU A 235 14.36 -1.75 -13.17
#